data_AF-A0A378J275-F1
#
_entry.id   AF-A0A378J275-F1
#
_cell.length_a   1.000
_cell.length_b   1.000
_cell.length_c   1.000
_cell.angle_alpha   90.00
_cell.angle_beta   90.00
_cell.angle_gamma   90.00
#
_symmetry.space_group_name_H-M   'P 1'
#
loop_
_entity.id
_entity.type
_entity.pdbx_description
1 polymer ?
#
loop_
_entity_poly.entity_id
_entity_poly.type
_entity_poly.pdbx_seq_one_letter_code
_entity_poly.pdbx_strand_id
1 'polypeptide(L)'
;MPKVKKVAGTSHDVVKITFDNRYKPLPSRGANGKIRDVVKEMISSSPYRANLSQTLLDLNRANFFPSNGKTVDDFVRDWVNAPSTDFAQGNLTAASYQLLLSLLMVNQEIFCKDGAEGDRAQRYEAYFQSMRRIDFGYYNDEGILCGVSITYSTEDPSLWIASSTRNTPGKDKDRPTFFLSSEEIVDDDKGEFVESSDAAPEFLAFLKSAAVKDMFEGVFLADGLVSLEKLEELEELTNKVAPINAGKTKTFQTRKALLERLEKERQDVIAVNPALERASQQSFVRRNAGSLFLGFLALMTLVNLVLIATGAFAPLGFILEGVKDYLALGVGGVAVGVASATNLSRNEHQLSIYQESISEETFETNARAAFIALDKKEAEEALREKQEQEQKILLGEHQEQSEKAFNHTDEEEFDVVRGYITEVVRGDSSLSKAAILVESLSDQPLVTSPQKGLGVTIPQDGVVIPTDGATPTYG
;
A
#
# COMPACT_ATOMS: atom_id res chain seq x y z
N MET A 1 36.94 -13.72 23.91
CA MET A 1 35.98 -14.48 23.10
C MET A 1 35.52 -13.53 22.00
N PRO A 2 35.18 -14.04 20.81
CA PRO A 2 34.83 -13.18 19.67
C PRO A 2 33.49 -12.50 19.92
N LYS A 3 33.47 -11.19 19.69
CA LYS A 3 32.34 -10.33 20.02
C LYS A 3 31.60 -9.94 18.75
N VAL A 4 30.30 -9.76 18.90
CA VAL A 4 29.43 -9.20 17.86
C VAL A 4 28.77 -7.93 18.40
N LYS A 5 28.28 -7.10 17.49
CA LYS A 5 27.57 -5.87 17.83
C LYS A 5 26.08 -6.13 17.86
N LYS A 6 25.44 -5.78 18.98
CA LYS A 6 23.99 -5.85 19.17
C LYS A 6 23.41 -4.46 19.32
N VAL A 7 22.34 -4.19 18.59
CA VAL A 7 21.51 -3.00 18.78
C VAL A 7 20.05 -3.46 18.83
N ALA A 8 19.38 -3.19 19.95
CA ALA A 8 17.98 -3.53 20.14
C ALA A 8 17.20 -2.29 20.61
N GLY A 9 15.97 -2.14 20.14
CA GLY A 9 15.14 -0.98 20.46
C GLY A 9 13.95 -0.86 19.52
N THR A 10 13.44 0.35 19.33
CA THR A 10 12.50 0.60 18.24
C THR A 10 13.25 0.71 16.90
N SER A 11 12.57 0.52 15.77
CA SER A 11 13.19 0.72 14.45
C SER A 11 13.75 2.14 14.31
N HIS A 12 13.11 3.13 14.92
CA HIS A 12 13.60 4.51 14.96
C HIS A 12 14.98 4.60 15.64
N ASP A 13 15.13 3.97 16.80
CA ASP A 13 16.37 4.02 17.59
C ASP A 13 17.48 3.22 16.91
N VAL A 14 17.16 2.02 16.42
CA VAL A 14 18.12 1.15 15.74
C VAL A 14 18.66 1.85 14.49
N VAL A 15 17.81 2.41 13.63
CA VAL A 15 18.25 3.15 12.43
C VAL A 15 19.18 4.30 12.80
N LYS A 16 18.84 5.08 13.82
CA LYS A 16 19.72 6.17 14.28
C LYS A 16 21.07 5.64 14.73
N ILE A 17 21.11 4.60 15.55
CA ILE A 17 22.37 4.06 16.07
C ILE A 17 23.22 3.45 14.95
N THR A 18 22.62 2.61 14.11
CA THR A 18 23.37 1.85 13.10
C THR A 18 23.86 2.72 11.96
N PHE A 19 23.11 3.76 11.56
CA PHE A 19 23.51 4.68 10.48
C PHE A 19 24.22 5.95 10.98
N ASP A 20 24.28 6.19 12.29
CA ASP A 20 25.15 7.23 12.87
C ASP A 20 26.62 6.77 12.96
N ASN A 21 26.93 5.56 12.52
CA ASN A 21 28.26 4.97 12.45
C ASN A 21 29.31 5.90 11.76
N ARG A 22 30.62 5.76 12.06
CA ARG A 22 31.75 6.50 11.46
C ARG A 22 31.77 6.45 9.93
N TYR A 23 31.02 5.53 9.34
CA TYR A 23 30.82 5.39 7.89
C TYR A 23 29.48 5.96 7.40
N LYS A 24 28.99 7.03 8.04
CA LYS A 24 27.74 7.69 7.64
C LYS A 24 27.69 7.81 6.12
N PRO A 25 26.57 7.43 5.48
CA PRO A 25 26.43 7.66 4.06
C PRO A 25 26.70 9.14 3.81
N LEU A 26 27.78 9.43 3.07
CA LEU A 26 28.05 10.81 2.66
C LEU A 26 26.79 11.31 1.95
N PRO A 27 26.32 12.53 2.24
CA PRO A 27 25.15 13.08 1.60
C PRO A 27 25.31 12.98 0.09
N SER A 28 24.56 12.06 -0.53
CA SER A 28 24.65 11.80 -1.95
C SER A 28 23.66 12.70 -2.67
N ARG A 29 24.02 13.20 -3.85
CA ARG A 29 23.05 13.93 -4.68
C ARG A 29 22.18 12.90 -5.39
N GLY A 30 20.88 12.94 -5.13
CA GLY A 30 19.91 12.21 -5.92
C GLY A 30 19.92 12.68 -7.38
N ALA A 31 19.28 11.94 -8.27
CA ALA A 31 19.18 12.27 -9.69
C ALA A 31 18.56 13.68 -9.95
N ASN A 32 17.84 14.22 -8.97
CA ASN A 32 17.25 15.56 -8.99
C ASN A 32 18.17 16.66 -8.39
N GLY A 33 19.42 16.33 -8.06
CA GLY A 33 20.39 17.24 -7.46
C GLY A 33 20.20 17.51 -5.96
N LYS A 34 19.15 16.97 -5.31
CA LYS A 34 18.93 17.13 -3.87
C LYS A 34 19.86 16.23 -3.07
N ILE A 35 20.34 16.74 -1.95
CA ILE A 35 21.08 15.95 -0.96
C ILE A 35 20.14 14.92 -0.35
N ARG A 36 20.52 13.65 -0.42
CA ARG A 36 19.82 12.51 0.17
C ARG A 36 20.38 12.25 1.56
N ASP A 37 19.51 12.33 2.57
CA ASP A 37 19.82 11.93 3.94
C ASP A 37 19.07 10.61 4.20
N VAL A 38 19.81 9.51 4.10
CA VAL A 38 19.26 8.14 4.21
C VAL A 38 18.59 7.92 5.57
N VAL A 39 19.20 8.40 6.66
CA VAL A 39 18.65 8.25 8.01
C VAL A 39 17.33 8.98 8.09
N LYS A 40 17.30 10.24 7.65
CA LYS A 40 16.10 11.06 7.64
C LYS A 40 15.00 10.43 6.80
N GLU A 41 15.33 9.85 5.65
CA GLU A 41 14.35 9.16 4.81
C GLU A 41 13.76 7.94 5.50
N MET A 42 14.60 7.08 6.09
CA MET A 42 14.17 5.82 6.73
C MET A 42 13.27 6.02 7.95
N ILE A 43 13.39 7.14 8.67
CA ILE A 43 12.53 7.49 9.83
C ILE A 43 11.51 8.58 9.53
N SER A 44 11.37 8.99 8.25
CA SER A 44 10.39 10.01 7.87
C SER A 44 9.04 9.41 7.56
N SER A 45 8.00 10.18 7.89
CA SER A 45 6.68 10.01 7.30
C SER A 45 6.67 10.55 5.86
N SER A 46 6.06 9.81 4.95
CA SER A 46 5.78 10.25 3.59
C SER A 46 4.28 10.43 3.39
N PRO A 47 3.82 11.20 2.37
CA PRO A 47 2.41 11.22 2.01
C PRO A 47 1.89 9.80 1.80
N TYR A 48 0.67 9.50 2.27
CA TYR A 48 0.09 8.16 2.22
C TYR A 48 0.23 7.50 0.85
N ARG A 49 -0.09 8.23 -0.22
CA ARG A 49 0.03 7.77 -1.61
C ARG A 49 1.46 7.39 -1.96
N ALA A 50 2.44 8.23 -1.63
CA ALA A 50 3.84 7.92 -1.90
C ALA A 50 4.29 6.68 -1.12
N ASN A 51 3.86 6.55 0.14
CA ASN A 51 4.15 5.37 0.96
C ASN A 51 3.52 4.10 0.39
N LEU A 52 2.25 4.18 -0.03
CA LEU A 52 1.51 3.06 -0.58
C LEU A 52 2.08 2.61 -1.92
N SER A 53 2.44 3.56 -2.80
CA SER A 53 3.15 3.24 -4.05
C SER A 53 4.48 2.53 -3.76
N GLN A 54 5.25 3.01 -2.78
CA GLN A 54 6.50 2.38 -2.36
C GLN A 54 6.25 0.98 -1.79
N THR A 55 5.23 0.82 -0.94
CA THR A 55 4.81 -0.46 -0.38
C THR A 55 4.49 -1.48 -1.48
N LEU A 56 3.77 -1.08 -2.54
CA LEU A 56 3.49 -1.97 -3.67
C LEU A 56 4.76 -2.31 -4.49
N LEU A 57 5.69 -1.37 -4.63
CA LEU A 57 6.99 -1.66 -5.26
C LEU A 57 7.79 -2.67 -4.45
N ASP A 58 7.78 -2.54 -3.13
CA ASP A 58 8.47 -3.46 -2.23
C ASP A 58 7.79 -4.81 -2.18
N LEU A 59 6.45 -4.89 -2.08
CA LEU A 59 5.68 -6.13 -2.15
C LEU A 59 5.95 -6.90 -3.45
N ASN A 60 6.17 -6.21 -4.58
CA ASN A 60 6.51 -6.86 -5.84
C ASN A 60 7.90 -7.54 -5.84
N ARG A 61 8.75 -7.19 -4.88
CA ARG A 61 10.12 -7.71 -4.71
C ARG A 61 10.30 -8.49 -3.42
N ALA A 62 9.33 -8.39 -2.50
CA ALA A 62 9.40 -8.96 -1.18
C ALA A 62 9.12 -10.45 -1.24
N ASN A 63 9.90 -11.15 -0.45
CA ASN A 63 9.75 -12.55 -0.18
C ASN A 63 8.86 -12.72 1.06
N PHE A 64 8.03 -13.77 1.07
CA PHE A 64 7.18 -14.09 2.22
C PHE A 64 7.24 -15.59 2.52
N PHE A 65 7.47 -15.92 3.79
CA PHE A 65 7.44 -17.29 4.30
C PHE A 65 6.09 -17.55 4.98
N PRO A 66 5.26 -18.47 4.44
CA PRO A 66 4.00 -18.85 5.07
C PRO A 66 4.25 -19.45 6.46
N SER A 67 3.68 -18.81 7.49
CA SER A 67 3.81 -19.23 8.88
C SER A 67 2.54 -18.91 9.66
N ASN A 68 2.33 -19.62 10.77
CA ASN A 68 1.15 -19.45 11.63
C ASN A 68 -0.20 -19.50 10.88
N GLY A 69 -0.30 -20.34 9.85
CA GLY A 69 -1.50 -20.48 9.01
C GLY A 69 -1.80 -19.27 8.10
N LYS A 70 -0.93 -18.26 8.05
CA LYS A 70 -1.08 -17.07 7.22
C LYS A 70 -0.49 -17.27 5.83
N THR A 71 -1.15 -16.68 4.85
CA THR A 71 -0.83 -16.77 3.43
C THR A 71 -0.14 -15.51 2.93
N VAL A 72 0.43 -15.58 1.73
CA VAL A 72 0.97 -14.39 1.03
C VAL A 72 -0.12 -13.34 0.75
N ASP A 73 -1.37 -13.76 0.59
CA ASP A 73 -2.49 -12.84 0.38
C ASP A 73 -2.78 -12.03 1.65
N ASP A 74 -2.67 -12.66 2.83
CA ASP A 74 -2.75 -11.97 4.12
C ASP A 74 -1.62 -10.95 4.25
N PHE A 75 -0.39 -11.34 3.88
CA PHE A 75 0.78 -10.46 3.89
C PHE A 75 0.59 -9.22 3.02
N VAL A 76 0.07 -9.39 1.79
CA VAL A 76 -0.25 -8.28 0.88
C VAL A 76 -1.32 -7.37 1.47
N ARG A 77 -2.41 -7.94 2.01
CA ARG A 77 -3.51 -7.17 2.60
C ARG A 77 -3.04 -6.33 3.78
N ASP A 78 -2.30 -6.92 4.72
CA ASP A 78 -1.84 -6.23 5.93
C ASP A 78 -0.93 -5.04 5.61
N TRP A 79 -0.08 -5.16 4.58
CA TRP A 79 0.78 -4.06 4.13
C TRP A 79 0.05 -2.98 3.34
N VAL A 80 -0.84 -3.35 2.43
CA VAL A 80 -1.64 -2.36 1.69
C VAL A 80 -2.58 -1.59 2.62
N ASN A 81 -3.09 -2.25 3.65
CA ASN A 81 -3.96 -1.65 4.66
C ASN A 81 -3.18 -1.01 5.82
N ALA A 82 -1.84 -0.98 5.76
CA ALA A 82 -1.01 -0.54 6.87
C ALA A 82 -1.43 0.87 7.37
N PRO A 83 -1.54 1.07 8.69
CA PRO A 83 -1.87 2.37 9.25
C PRO A 83 -0.68 3.35 9.21
N SER A 84 0.53 2.85 8.98
CA SER A 84 1.74 3.68 8.95
C SER A 84 1.92 4.41 7.63
N THR A 85 2.35 5.66 7.71
CA THR A 85 2.83 6.47 6.58
C THR A 85 4.36 6.59 6.55
N ASP A 86 5.05 5.85 7.43
CA ASP A 86 6.50 5.81 7.46
C ASP A 86 7.03 5.09 6.24
N PHE A 87 8.11 5.64 5.67
CA PHE A 87 8.77 5.13 4.48
C PHE A 87 8.93 3.60 4.49
N ALA A 88 8.43 2.90 3.47
CA ALA A 88 8.31 1.43 3.48
C ALA A 88 9.54 0.64 2.96
N GLN A 89 10.50 1.29 2.28
CA GLN A 89 11.56 0.56 1.56
C GLN A 89 12.38 -0.38 2.44
N GLY A 90 12.30 -1.68 2.16
CA GLY A 90 13.02 -2.73 2.87
C GLY A 90 12.53 -3.01 4.30
N ASN A 91 11.49 -2.32 4.79
CA ASN A 91 10.95 -2.53 6.13
C ASN A 91 10.12 -3.82 6.23
N LEU A 92 9.51 -4.24 5.11
CA LEU A 92 8.70 -5.45 5.02
C LEU A 92 9.46 -6.71 5.45
N THR A 93 10.73 -6.79 5.07
CA THR A 93 11.61 -7.94 5.28
C THR A 93 12.79 -7.61 6.21
N ALA A 94 12.77 -6.45 6.86
CA ALA A 94 13.91 -5.91 7.63
C ALA A 94 15.23 -5.77 6.83
N ALA A 95 15.19 -5.82 5.50
CA ALA A 95 16.36 -5.71 4.61
C ALA A 95 16.92 -4.29 4.47
N SER A 96 16.28 -3.29 5.07
CA SER A 96 16.71 -1.88 4.98
C SER A 96 18.13 -1.64 5.52
N TYR A 97 18.61 -2.48 6.44
CA TYR A 97 19.96 -2.42 7.00
C TYR A 97 21.07 -2.94 6.07
N GLN A 98 20.74 -3.67 4.99
CA GLN A 98 21.71 -4.13 3.99
C GLN A 98 22.59 -2.98 3.47
N LEU A 99 21.99 -1.79 3.35
CA LEU A 99 22.69 -0.60 2.89
C LEU A 99 23.94 -0.28 3.72
N LEU A 100 23.96 -0.59 5.02
CA LEU A 100 25.14 -0.39 5.87
C LEU A 100 26.33 -1.22 5.39
N LEU A 101 26.09 -2.48 5.04
CA LEU A 101 27.14 -3.36 4.54
C LEU A 101 27.61 -2.91 3.15
N SER A 102 26.69 -2.45 2.29
CA SER A 102 27.07 -1.81 1.02
C SER A 102 27.92 -0.56 1.21
N LEU A 103 27.59 0.30 2.20
CA LEU A 103 28.35 1.50 2.51
C LEU A 103 29.73 1.19 3.09
N LEU A 104 29.83 0.17 3.96
CA LEU A 104 31.09 -0.34 4.48
C LEU A 104 32.03 -0.76 3.34
N MET A 105 31.50 -1.53 2.37
CA MET A 105 32.27 -2.02 1.22
C MET A 105 32.81 -0.91 0.33
N VAL A 106 32.05 0.18 0.15
CA VAL A 106 32.49 1.32 -0.68
C VAL A 106 33.57 2.15 0.02
N ASN A 107 33.73 2.02 1.34
CA ASN A 107 34.73 2.77 2.10
C ASN A 107 36.07 2.02 2.16
N GLN A 108 36.96 2.36 1.20
CA GLN A 108 38.27 1.74 1.01
C GLN A 108 39.19 1.77 2.24
N GLU A 109 39.06 2.77 3.12
CA GLU A 109 39.92 2.92 4.32
C GLU A 109 39.73 1.78 5.33
N ILE A 110 38.57 1.14 5.34
CA ILE A 110 38.24 0.02 6.25
C ILE A 110 38.90 -1.26 5.76
N PHE A 111 38.84 -1.50 4.45
CA PHE A 111 39.44 -2.67 3.84
C PHE A 111 40.97 -2.61 3.89
N CYS A 112 41.59 -1.43 3.93
CA CYS A 112 43.05 -1.30 3.91
C CYS A 112 43.75 -1.29 5.28
N LYS A 113 43.04 -1.55 6.40
CA LYS A 113 43.58 -1.39 7.77
C LYS A 113 44.87 -2.18 8.09
N ASP A 114 45.19 -3.24 7.35
CA ASP A 114 46.38 -4.08 7.60
C ASP A 114 47.52 -3.95 6.57
N GLY A 115 47.60 -2.84 5.83
CA GLY A 115 48.76 -2.54 4.98
C GLY A 115 48.87 -3.36 3.69
N ALA A 116 47.87 -4.19 3.35
CA ALA A 116 47.69 -4.75 2.02
C ALA A 116 46.92 -3.76 1.12
N GLU A 117 47.45 -2.54 0.95
CA GLU A 117 46.86 -1.44 0.16
C GLU A 117 46.50 -1.83 -1.29
N GLY A 118 47.02 -2.94 -1.81
CA GLY A 118 46.83 -3.37 -3.20
C GLY A 118 45.69 -4.37 -3.46
N ASP A 119 45.30 -5.22 -2.50
CA ASP A 119 44.50 -6.42 -2.81
C ASP A 119 42.99 -6.19 -2.57
N ARG A 120 42.60 -5.56 -1.45
CA ARG A 120 41.17 -5.43 -1.11
C ARG A 120 40.40 -4.40 -1.94
N ALA A 121 41.03 -3.30 -2.39
CA ALA A 121 40.39 -2.37 -3.32
C ALA A 121 40.17 -2.99 -4.71
N GLN A 122 41.07 -3.87 -5.18
CA GLN A 122 40.89 -4.65 -6.40
C GLN A 122 39.83 -5.75 -6.22
N ARG A 123 39.65 -6.25 -5.00
CA ARG A 123 38.60 -7.20 -4.63
C ARG A 123 37.25 -6.56 -4.33
N TYR A 124 37.08 -5.24 -4.35
CA TYR A 124 35.78 -4.60 -4.08
C TYR A 124 34.66 -5.22 -4.92
N GLU A 125 34.89 -5.37 -6.22
CA GLU A 125 33.92 -5.99 -7.13
C GLU A 125 33.66 -7.45 -6.75
N ALA A 126 34.70 -8.21 -6.40
CA ALA A 126 34.57 -9.59 -5.95
C ALA A 126 33.79 -9.71 -4.63
N TYR A 127 34.04 -8.84 -3.65
CA TYR A 127 33.29 -8.78 -2.38
C TYR A 127 31.84 -8.35 -2.61
N PHE A 128 31.59 -7.35 -3.45
CA PHE A 128 30.24 -6.94 -3.78
C PHE A 128 29.47 -8.08 -4.46
N GLN A 129 30.13 -8.82 -5.36
CA GLN A 129 29.58 -9.99 -6.02
C GLN A 129 29.45 -11.23 -5.11
N SER A 130 30.24 -11.32 -4.02
CA SER A 130 30.16 -12.41 -3.05
C SER A 130 29.02 -12.21 -2.05
N MET A 131 28.48 -10.99 -1.95
CA MET A 131 27.36 -10.70 -1.07
C MET A 131 26.12 -11.51 -1.46
N ARG A 132 25.54 -12.15 -0.47
CA ARG A 132 24.23 -12.80 -0.54
C ARG A 132 23.31 -12.19 0.49
N ARG A 133 22.02 -12.28 0.21
CA ARG A 133 20.97 -11.77 1.08
C ARG A 133 19.84 -12.76 1.12
N ILE A 134 19.43 -13.10 2.33
CA ILE A 134 18.24 -13.88 2.59
C ILE A 134 17.34 -12.98 3.42
N ASP A 135 16.22 -12.56 2.85
CA ASP A 135 15.25 -11.72 3.52
C ASP A 135 13.83 -12.17 3.17
N PHE A 136 12.94 -12.14 4.17
CA PHE A 136 11.53 -12.44 3.98
C PHE A 136 10.66 -11.88 5.11
N GLY A 137 9.39 -11.64 4.79
CA GLY A 137 8.34 -11.41 5.78
C GLY A 137 7.79 -12.73 6.31
N TYR A 138 7.34 -12.75 7.56
CA TYR A 138 6.71 -13.90 8.20
C TYR A 138 5.75 -13.45 9.31
N TYR A 139 4.80 -14.30 9.68
CA TYR A 139 4.01 -14.10 10.90
C TYR A 139 4.62 -14.88 12.04
N ASN A 140 4.84 -14.21 13.16
CA ASN A 140 5.29 -14.89 14.37
C ASN A 140 4.16 -15.77 14.97
N ASP A 141 4.46 -16.54 16.01
CA ASP A 141 3.49 -17.47 16.60
C ASP A 141 2.32 -16.74 17.28
N GLU A 142 2.46 -15.44 17.57
CA GLU A 142 1.42 -14.55 18.08
C GLU A 142 0.55 -13.95 16.95
N GLY A 143 0.87 -14.23 15.69
CA GLY A 143 0.15 -13.72 14.52
C GLY A 143 0.53 -12.29 14.13
N ILE A 144 1.66 -11.77 14.63
CA ILE A 144 2.18 -10.45 14.31
C ILE A 144 3.07 -10.54 13.08
N LEU A 145 2.84 -9.65 12.11
CA LEU A 145 3.67 -9.57 10.92
C LEU A 145 5.06 -9.01 11.23
N CYS A 146 6.08 -9.75 10.82
CA CYS A 146 7.49 -9.52 11.11
C CYS A 146 8.32 -9.60 9.82
N GLY A 147 9.53 -9.06 9.86
CA GLY A 147 10.54 -9.20 8.83
C GLY A 147 11.83 -9.74 9.43
N VAL A 148 12.57 -10.52 8.65
CA VAL A 148 13.92 -10.97 8.98
C VAL A 148 14.80 -10.88 7.74
N SER A 149 16.03 -10.42 7.94
CA SER A 149 17.04 -10.34 6.90
C SER A 149 18.38 -10.76 7.47
N ILE A 150 19.17 -11.47 6.66
CA ILE A 150 20.60 -11.63 6.85
C ILE A 150 21.31 -11.33 5.54
N THR A 151 22.37 -10.52 5.61
CA THR A 151 23.25 -10.23 4.47
C THR A 151 24.67 -10.64 4.86
N TYR A 152 25.35 -11.41 4.04
CA TYR A 152 26.65 -12.00 4.35
C TYR A 152 27.53 -12.13 3.10
N SER A 153 28.85 -12.18 3.29
CA SER A 153 29.82 -12.47 2.23
C SER A 153 30.10 -13.97 2.16
N THR A 154 30.03 -14.53 0.96
CA THR A 154 30.43 -15.93 0.70
C THR A 154 31.95 -16.13 0.66
N GLU A 155 32.72 -15.05 0.48
CA GLU A 155 34.19 -15.07 0.47
C GLU A 155 34.77 -14.80 1.87
N ASP A 156 34.02 -14.12 2.74
CA ASP A 156 34.45 -13.74 4.09
C ASP A 156 33.29 -13.86 5.09
N PRO A 157 33.16 -15.02 5.77
CA PRO A 157 32.09 -15.27 6.75
C PRO A 157 32.15 -14.37 7.99
N SER A 158 33.19 -13.54 8.15
CA SER A 158 33.26 -12.54 9.22
C SER A 158 32.48 -11.26 8.87
N LEU A 159 32.08 -11.08 7.62
CA LEU A 159 31.33 -9.92 7.15
C LEU A 159 29.86 -10.26 6.95
N TRP A 160 29.05 -9.89 7.94
CA TRP A 160 27.61 -10.13 7.92
C TRP A 160 26.84 -9.16 8.80
N ILE A 161 25.57 -8.97 8.46
CA ILE A 161 24.56 -8.31 9.30
C ILE A 161 23.29 -9.15 9.32
N ALA A 162 22.59 -9.16 10.45
CA ALA A 162 21.27 -9.74 10.59
C ALA A 162 20.33 -8.77 11.29
N SER A 163 19.09 -8.72 10.85
CA SER A 163 18.06 -7.86 11.42
C SER A 163 16.74 -8.62 11.49
N SER A 164 16.00 -8.39 12.57
CA SER A 164 14.59 -8.74 12.64
C SER A 164 13.79 -7.58 13.18
N THR A 165 12.66 -7.30 12.55
CA THR A 165 11.71 -6.26 12.96
C THR A 165 10.35 -6.90 13.16
N ARG A 166 9.72 -6.64 14.31
CA ARG A 166 8.35 -7.07 14.62
C ARG A 166 7.38 -5.92 14.37
N ASN A 167 6.12 -6.25 14.09
CA ASN A 167 5.06 -5.29 13.80
C ASN A 167 5.40 -4.37 12.61
N THR A 168 5.89 -4.95 11.52
CA THR A 168 6.43 -4.18 10.39
C THR A 168 5.42 -3.21 9.73
N PRO A 169 4.08 -3.45 9.71
CA PRO A 169 3.09 -2.46 9.27
C PRO A 169 2.88 -1.26 10.21
N GLY A 170 3.34 -1.35 11.47
CA GLY A 170 3.22 -0.30 12.48
C GLY A 170 4.09 0.91 12.18
N LYS A 171 4.10 1.92 13.06
CA LYS A 171 5.02 3.05 12.95
C LYS A 171 6.42 2.68 13.39
N ASP A 172 7.44 3.40 12.96
CA ASP A 172 8.86 3.18 13.27
C ASP A 172 9.15 3.06 14.78
N LYS A 173 8.47 3.86 15.60
CA LYS A 173 8.51 3.82 17.07
C LYS A 173 7.78 2.64 17.70
N ASP A 174 6.85 2.02 16.96
CA ASP A 174 6.04 0.88 17.40
C ASP A 174 6.57 -0.46 16.87
N ARG A 175 7.73 -0.43 16.18
CA ARG A 175 8.41 -1.57 15.59
C ARG A 175 9.59 -1.99 16.46
N PRO A 176 9.48 -2.99 17.34
CA PRO A 176 10.65 -3.57 17.98
C PRO A 176 11.59 -4.11 16.89
N THR A 177 12.86 -3.72 16.96
CA THR A 177 13.89 -4.18 16.03
C THR A 177 15.09 -4.70 16.81
N PHE A 178 15.63 -5.81 16.34
CA PHE A 178 16.85 -6.43 16.82
C PHE A 178 17.84 -6.50 15.66
N PHE A 179 18.99 -5.88 15.82
CA PHE A 179 20.05 -5.81 14.83
C PHE A 179 21.33 -6.42 15.41
N LEU A 180 21.92 -7.33 14.65
CA LEU A 180 23.22 -7.93 14.90
C LEU A 180 24.15 -7.67 13.72
N SER A 181 25.42 -7.47 14.01
CA SER A 181 26.45 -7.42 12.99
C SER A 181 27.77 -7.96 13.51
N SER A 182 28.68 -8.24 12.60
CA SER A 182 30.09 -8.35 12.97
C SER A 182 30.60 -7.04 13.61
N GLU A 183 31.67 -7.17 14.40
CA GLU A 183 32.24 -6.09 15.21
C GLU A 183 32.60 -4.85 14.40
N GLU A 184 33.02 -5.02 13.15
CA GLU A 184 33.56 -3.94 12.31
C GLU A 184 32.49 -2.99 11.74
N ILE A 185 31.21 -3.37 11.82
CA ILE A 185 30.11 -2.73 11.09
C ILE A 185 29.41 -1.63 11.89
N VAL A 186 29.51 -1.62 13.22
CA VAL A 186 28.92 -0.56 14.06
C VAL A 186 30.02 0.03 14.93
N ASP A 187 30.06 1.36 15.08
CA ASP A 187 31.08 2.05 15.89
C ASP A 187 31.25 1.47 17.29
N ASP A 188 32.47 1.52 17.81
CA ASP A 188 32.81 1.02 19.14
C ASP A 188 31.98 1.64 20.27
N ASP A 189 31.66 2.94 20.16
CA ASP A 189 30.85 3.69 21.13
C ASP A 189 29.33 3.51 20.94
N LYS A 190 28.91 2.77 19.90
CA LYS A 190 27.51 2.52 19.56
C LYS A 190 27.18 1.03 19.62
N GLY A 191 26.01 0.72 20.15
CA GLY A 191 25.57 -0.66 20.36
C GLY A 191 26.31 -1.37 21.50
N GLU A 192 25.80 -2.54 21.86
CA GLU A 192 26.34 -3.39 22.91
C GLU A 192 27.27 -4.43 22.31
N PHE A 193 28.47 -4.58 22.88
CA PHE A 193 29.32 -5.72 22.59
C PHE A 193 28.85 -6.92 23.39
N VAL A 194 28.45 -7.97 22.69
CA VAL A 194 28.01 -9.22 23.29
C VAL A 194 28.85 -10.38 22.75
N GLU A 195 29.05 -11.39 23.58
CA GLU A 195 29.70 -12.61 23.13
C GLU A 195 28.81 -13.29 22.09
N SER A 196 29.41 -13.80 21.01
CA SER A 196 28.64 -14.37 19.91
C SER A 196 27.73 -15.53 20.36
N SER A 197 28.20 -16.31 21.35
CA SER A 197 27.44 -17.39 21.99
C SER A 197 26.15 -16.94 22.67
N ASP A 198 26.08 -15.69 23.12
CA ASP A 198 24.92 -15.12 23.82
C ASP A 198 24.01 -14.37 22.85
N ALA A 199 24.59 -13.75 21.83
CA ALA A 199 23.86 -12.97 20.83
C ALA A 199 22.92 -13.83 19.96
N ALA A 200 23.37 -15.01 19.56
CA ALA A 200 22.60 -15.90 18.69
C ALA A 200 21.30 -16.40 19.36
N PRO A 201 21.33 -16.93 20.61
CA PRO A 201 20.11 -17.25 21.35
C PRO A 201 19.16 -16.06 21.51
N GLU A 202 19.67 -14.85 21.78
CA GLU A 202 18.83 -13.65 21.90
C GLU A 202 18.12 -13.30 20.58
N PHE A 203 18.84 -13.34 19.46
CA PHE A 203 18.26 -13.10 18.13
C PHE A 203 17.16 -14.12 17.81
N LEU A 204 17.46 -15.41 18.01
CA LEU A 204 16.52 -16.49 17.77
C LEU A 204 15.27 -16.39 18.68
N ALA A 205 15.44 -15.97 19.94
CA ALA A 205 14.33 -15.72 20.84
C ALA A 205 13.48 -14.51 20.41
N PHE A 206 14.10 -13.48 19.82
CA PHE A 206 13.40 -12.29 19.34
C PHE A 206 12.45 -12.57 18.18
N LEU A 207 12.74 -13.58 17.34
CA LEU A 207 11.90 -13.97 16.20
C LEU A 207 10.47 -14.36 16.62
N LYS A 208 10.31 -14.94 17.81
CA LYS A 208 9.01 -15.45 18.31
C LYS A 208 8.27 -16.36 17.31
N SER A 209 9.02 -17.12 16.51
CA SER A 209 8.45 -18.14 15.64
C SER A 209 9.30 -19.39 15.71
N ALA A 210 8.71 -20.51 16.15
CA ALA A 210 9.42 -21.78 16.20
C ALA A 210 9.95 -22.17 14.80
N ALA A 211 9.10 -22.07 13.77
CA ALA A 211 9.47 -22.41 12.40
C ALA A 211 10.65 -21.58 11.88
N VAL A 212 10.60 -20.24 12.05
CA VAL A 212 11.69 -19.37 11.58
C VAL A 212 12.94 -19.50 12.46
N LYS A 213 12.78 -19.77 13.75
CA LYS A 213 13.90 -20.05 14.65
C LYS A 213 14.67 -21.29 14.18
N ASP A 214 13.97 -22.37 13.88
CA ASP A 214 14.60 -23.63 13.42
C ASP A 214 15.36 -23.42 12.10
N MET A 215 14.84 -22.56 11.22
CA MET A 215 15.52 -22.18 9.97
C MET A 215 16.86 -21.45 10.19
N PHE A 216 16.96 -20.64 11.24
CA PHE A 216 18.17 -19.87 11.56
C PHE A 216 19.10 -20.58 12.56
N GLU A 217 18.74 -21.78 13.02
CA GLU A 217 19.56 -22.54 13.97
C GLU A 217 20.91 -22.91 13.34
N GLY A 218 22.00 -22.63 14.06
CA GLY A 218 23.36 -22.89 13.59
C GLY A 218 23.88 -21.91 12.53
N VAL A 219 23.11 -20.89 12.13
CA VAL A 219 23.59 -19.82 11.24
C VAL A 219 24.70 -19.01 11.89
N PHE A 220 24.51 -18.61 13.15
CA PHE A 220 25.49 -17.84 13.91
C PHE A 220 26.40 -18.81 14.69
N LEU A 221 27.70 -18.74 14.44
CA LEU A 221 28.70 -19.59 15.08
C LEU A 221 29.25 -18.90 16.33
N ALA A 222 29.62 -19.69 17.33
CA ALA A 222 30.15 -19.17 18.61
C ALA A 222 31.47 -18.39 18.46
N ASP A 223 32.13 -18.49 17.31
CA ASP A 223 33.35 -17.77 16.98
C ASP A 223 33.11 -16.39 16.34
N GLY A 224 31.85 -15.93 16.24
CA GLY A 224 31.49 -14.64 15.64
C GLY A 224 31.29 -14.68 14.11
N LEU A 225 31.51 -15.83 13.49
CA LEU A 225 31.29 -16.04 12.05
C LEU A 225 29.85 -16.51 11.77
N VAL A 226 29.48 -16.52 10.49
CA VAL A 226 28.29 -17.22 10.02
C VAL A 226 28.63 -18.53 9.31
N SER A 227 27.77 -19.54 9.46
CA SER A 227 27.90 -20.82 8.76
C SER A 227 27.40 -20.71 7.32
N LEU A 228 28.33 -20.77 6.35
CA LEU A 228 27.97 -20.75 4.92
C LEU A 228 27.11 -21.95 4.51
N GLU A 229 27.38 -23.13 5.07
CA GLU A 229 26.58 -24.35 4.81
C GLU A 229 25.13 -24.14 5.27
N LYS A 230 24.92 -23.62 6.48
CA LYS A 230 23.57 -23.34 6.99
C LYS A 230 22.88 -22.22 6.21
N LEU A 231 23.63 -21.25 5.72
CA LEU A 231 23.08 -20.18 4.89
C LEU A 231 22.70 -20.67 3.49
N GLU A 232 23.46 -21.59 2.91
CA GLU A 232 23.08 -22.26 1.66
C GLU A 232 21.84 -23.14 1.86
N GLU A 233 21.76 -23.91 2.95
CA GLU A 233 20.54 -24.65 3.32
C GLU A 233 19.34 -23.71 3.49
N LEU A 234 19.53 -22.56 4.15
CA LEU A 234 18.49 -21.56 4.35
C LEU A 234 18.05 -20.91 3.04
N GLU A 235 19.00 -20.58 2.16
CA GLU A 235 18.73 -20.05 0.82
C GLU A 235 17.98 -21.10 -0.02
N GLU A 236 18.40 -22.36 0.02
CA GLU A 236 17.71 -23.44 -0.67
C GLU A 236 16.30 -23.68 -0.11
N LEU A 237 16.14 -23.66 1.22
CA LEU A 237 14.85 -23.83 1.89
C LEU A 237 13.90 -22.68 1.55
N THR A 238 14.38 -21.44 1.60
CA THR A 238 13.61 -20.29 1.18
C THR A 238 13.24 -20.45 -0.31
N ASN A 239 14.19 -20.77 -1.20
CA ASN A 239 13.90 -21.01 -2.61
C ASN A 239 12.93 -22.18 -2.88
N LYS A 240 12.97 -23.27 -2.10
CA LYS A 240 12.13 -24.48 -2.22
C LYS A 240 10.71 -24.27 -1.73
N VAL A 241 10.56 -23.63 -0.57
CA VAL A 241 9.25 -23.18 -0.07
C VAL A 241 8.74 -22.03 -0.96
N ALA A 242 9.64 -21.47 -1.79
CA ALA A 242 9.51 -20.38 -2.72
C ALA A 242 8.82 -19.22 -2.01
N PRO A 243 9.55 -18.22 -1.47
CA PRO A 243 8.89 -17.02 -1.01
C PRO A 243 7.99 -16.54 -2.14
N ILE A 244 6.69 -16.55 -1.89
CA ILE A 244 5.75 -16.25 -2.94
C ILE A 244 5.99 -14.78 -3.22
N ASN A 245 6.55 -14.49 -4.39
CA ASN A 245 6.70 -13.12 -4.83
C ASN A 245 5.31 -12.51 -4.75
N ALA A 246 5.10 -11.63 -3.77
CA ALA A 246 3.78 -11.11 -3.46
C ALA A 246 3.18 -10.41 -4.69
N GLY A 247 4.04 -9.86 -5.55
CA GLY A 247 3.71 -9.31 -6.87
C GLY A 247 2.98 -10.26 -7.84
N LYS A 248 3.14 -11.58 -7.69
CA LYS A 248 2.50 -12.58 -8.58
C LYS A 248 1.09 -12.98 -8.13
N THR A 249 0.65 -12.57 -6.95
CA THR A 249 -0.65 -12.97 -6.40
C THR A 249 -1.80 -12.20 -7.06
N LYS A 250 -2.98 -12.84 -7.19
CA LYS A 250 -4.21 -12.16 -7.67
C LYS A 250 -4.58 -11.00 -6.75
N THR A 251 -4.38 -11.17 -5.44
CA THR A 251 -4.59 -10.16 -4.41
C THR A 251 -3.78 -8.91 -4.71
N PHE A 252 -2.45 -9.05 -4.88
CA PHE A 252 -1.58 -7.92 -5.23
C PHE A 252 -2.01 -7.22 -6.51
N GLN A 253 -2.26 -7.97 -7.59
CA GLN A 253 -2.68 -7.38 -8.87
C GLN A 253 -3.99 -6.60 -8.76
N THR A 254 -4.94 -7.12 -7.96
CA THR A 254 -6.22 -6.45 -7.71
C THR A 254 -6.03 -5.16 -6.91
N ARG A 255 -5.18 -5.17 -5.87
CA ARG A 255 -4.90 -3.95 -5.08
C ARG A 255 -4.16 -2.91 -5.91
N LYS A 256 -3.17 -3.34 -6.70
CA LYS A 256 -2.43 -2.47 -7.61
C LYS A 256 -3.35 -1.82 -8.64
N ALA A 257 -4.22 -2.60 -9.28
CA ALA A 257 -5.19 -2.07 -10.25
C ALA A 257 -6.19 -1.10 -9.60
N LEU A 258 -6.62 -1.36 -8.35
CA LEU A 258 -7.46 -0.44 -7.60
C LEU A 258 -6.74 0.88 -7.33
N LEU A 259 -5.47 0.85 -6.91
CA LEU A 259 -4.69 2.07 -6.70
C LEU A 259 -4.52 2.86 -8.00
N GLU A 260 -4.11 2.20 -9.10
CA GLU A 260 -3.95 2.84 -10.42
C GLU A 260 -5.26 3.49 -10.89
N ARG A 261 -6.41 2.85 -10.62
CA ARG A 261 -7.73 3.41 -10.89
C ARG A 261 -8.00 4.67 -10.06
N LEU A 262 -7.78 4.62 -8.74
CA LEU A 262 -7.99 5.77 -7.86
C LEU A 262 -7.07 6.94 -8.23
N GLU A 263 -5.83 6.66 -8.61
CA GLU A 263 -4.89 7.66 -9.10
C GLU A 263 -5.39 8.28 -10.41
N LYS A 264 -5.87 7.46 -11.34
CA LYS A 264 -6.46 7.93 -12.59
C LYS A 264 -7.69 8.81 -12.35
N GLU A 265 -8.62 8.39 -11.49
CA GLU A 265 -9.81 9.17 -11.13
C GLU A 265 -9.42 10.55 -10.58
N ARG A 266 -8.38 10.62 -9.73
CA ARG A 266 -7.82 11.90 -9.25
C ARG A 266 -7.21 12.73 -10.37
N GLN A 267 -6.45 12.13 -11.29
CA GLN A 267 -5.88 12.84 -12.43
C GLN A 267 -6.96 13.37 -13.38
N ASP A 268 -8.03 12.62 -13.59
CA ASP A 268 -9.17 13.04 -14.41
C ASP A 268 -9.86 14.26 -13.78
N VAL A 269 -10.02 14.31 -12.45
CA VAL A 269 -10.53 15.50 -11.74
C VAL A 269 -9.65 16.73 -11.98
N ILE A 270 -8.32 16.57 -11.95
CA ILE A 270 -7.35 17.63 -12.24
C ILE A 270 -7.45 18.08 -13.71
N ALA A 271 -7.50 17.12 -14.63
CA ALA A 271 -7.52 17.37 -16.07
C ALA A 271 -8.80 18.05 -16.56
N VAL A 272 -9.95 17.75 -15.95
CA VAL A 272 -11.23 18.39 -16.25
C VAL A 272 -11.29 19.83 -15.72
N ASN A 273 -10.50 20.16 -14.70
CA ASN A 273 -10.54 21.46 -14.02
C ASN A 273 -9.21 22.23 -14.02
N PRO A 274 -8.56 22.45 -15.18
CA PRO A 274 -7.23 23.06 -15.24
C PRO A 274 -7.23 24.51 -14.73
N ALA A 275 -8.36 25.20 -14.81
CA ALA A 275 -8.51 26.55 -14.30
C ALA A 275 -8.56 26.58 -12.76
N LEU A 276 -9.24 25.60 -12.13
CA LEU A 276 -9.23 25.43 -10.68
C LEU A 276 -7.86 24.97 -10.18
N GLU A 277 -7.14 24.15 -10.95
CA GLU A 277 -5.76 23.77 -10.59
C GLU A 277 -4.81 24.96 -10.64
N ARG A 278 -4.86 25.80 -11.68
CA ARG A 278 -4.06 27.04 -11.69
C ARG A 278 -4.46 27.97 -10.54
N ALA A 279 -5.75 28.05 -10.25
CA ALA A 279 -6.27 28.84 -9.15
C ALA A 279 -5.81 28.32 -7.78
N SER A 280 -5.69 27.00 -7.60
CA SER A 280 -5.26 26.36 -6.34
C SER A 280 -3.79 26.65 -6.03
N GLN A 281 -2.97 26.81 -7.08
CA GLN A 281 -1.54 27.14 -6.98
C GLN A 281 -1.26 28.63 -6.76
N GLN A 282 -2.27 29.49 -6.93
CA GLN A 282 -2.15 30.94 -6.73
C GLN A 282 -2.54 31.34 -5.30
N SER A 283 -1.89 32.38 -4.77
CA SER A 283 -2.31 32.99 -3.51
C SER A 283 -3.68 33.63 -3.63
N PHE A 284 -4.43 33.68 -2.52
CA PHE A 284 -5.76 34.29 -2.48
C PHE A 284 -5.79 35.71 -3.08
N VAL A 285 -4.81 36.56 -2.75
CA VAL A 285 -4.72 37.93 -3.28
C VAL A 285 -4.53 37.94 -4.78
N ARG A 286 -3.68 37.06 -5.32
CA ARG A 286 -3.40 37.02 -6.75
C ARG A 286 -4.59 36.51 -7.55
N ARG A 287 -5.27 35.48 -7.05
CA ARG A 287 -6.48 34.92 -7.69
C ARG A 287 -7.65 35.89 -7.67
N ASN A 288 -7.80 36.65 -6.58
CA ASN A 288 -8.95 37.53 -6.36
C ASN A 288 -8.64 39.01 -6.56
N ALA A 289 -7.50 39.37 -7.17
CA ALA A 289 -7.06 40.75 -7.32
C ALA A 289 -8.12 41.66 -7.95
N GLY A 290 -8.83 41.17 -8.98
CA GLY A 290 -9.92 41.90 -9.62
C GLY A 290 -11.11 42.14 -8.69
N SER A 291 -11.61 41.09 -8.03
CA SER A 291 -12.74 41.18 -7.09
C SER A 291 -12.41 42.03 -5.86
N LEU A 292 -11.19 41.90 -5.33
CA LEU A 292 -10.68 42.70 -4.21
C LEU A 292 -10.52 44.16 -4.62
N PHE A 293 -10.01 44.45 -5.81
CA PHE A 293 -9.89 45.81 -6.32
C PHE A 293 -11.27 46.46 -6.50
N LEU A 294 -12.24 45.74 -7.07
CA LEU A 294 -13.62 46.23 -7.17
C LEU A 294 -14.27 46.44 -5.80
N GLY A 295 -14.05 45.54 -4.85
CA GLY A 295 -14.52 45.70 -3.47
C GLY A 295 -13.89 46.92 -2.78
N PHE A 296 -12.59 47.14 -2.99
CA PHE A 296 -11.88 48.32 -2.49
C PHE A 296 -12.41 49.62 -3.11
N LEU A 297 -12.63 49.65 -4.43
CA LEU A 297 -13.23 50.80 -5.10
C LEU A 297 -14.62 51.12 -4.55
N ALA A 298 -15.48 50.11 -4.38
CA ALA A 298 -16.82 50.30 -3.82
C ALA A 298 -16.76 50.85 -2.39
N LEU A 299 -15.84 50.33 -1.55
CA LEU A 299 -15.64 50.82 -0.19
C LEU A 299 -15.16 52.28 -0.18
N MET A 300 -14.19 52.63 -1.02
CA MET A 300 -13.68 54.00 -1.14
C MET A 300 -14.78 54.98 -1.60
N THR A 301 -15.62 54.57 -2.56
CA THR A 301 -16.77 55.36 -2.98
C THR A 301 -17.77 55.57 -1.84
N LEU A 302 -18.06 54.52 -1.06
CA LEU A 302 -18.96 54.62 0.08
C LEU A 302 -18.41 55.53 1.19
N VAL A 303 -17.13 55.39 1.53
CA VAL A 303 -16.45 56.26 2.51
C VAL A 303 -16.48 57.72 2.05
N ASN A 304 -16.17 57.98 0.78
CA ASN A 304 -16.24 59.33 0.22
C ASN A 304 -17.66 59.91 0.29
N LEU A 305 -18.70 59.12 -0.03
CA LEU A 305 -20.10 59.56 0.09
C LEU A 305 -20.47 59.90 1.54
N VAL A 306 -20.04 59.11 2.51
CA VAL A 306 -20.28 59.37 3.95
C VAL A 306 -19.57 60.64 4.40
N LEU A 307 -18.31 60.85 4.00
CA LEU A 307 -17.54 62.05 4.36
C LEU A 307 -18.10 63.34 3.72
N ILE A 308 -18.69 63.22 2.52
CA ILE A 308 -19.46 64.32 1.89
C ILE A 308 -20.71 64.61 2.71
N ALA A 309 -21.49 63.58 3.06
CA ALA A 309 -22.75 63.73 3.78
C ALA A 309 -22.58 64.30 5.21
N THR A 310 -21.48 63.96 5.89
CA THR A 310 -21.17 64.49 7.25
C THR A 310 -20.55 65.88 7.24
N GLY A 311 -20.31 66.47 6.07
CA GLY A 311 -19.78 67.83 5.93
C GLY A 311 -18.27 67.95 6.12
N ALA A 312 -17.55 66.85 6.41
CA ALA A 312 -16.09 66.85 6.54
C ALA A 312 -15.38 67.27 5.24
N PHE A 313 -16.01 67.05 4.08
CA PHE A 313 -15.53 67.48 2.75
C PHE A 313 -16.41 68.54 2.07
N ALA A 314 -17.28 69.24 2.80
CA ALA A 314 -18.17 70.26 2.23
C ALA A 314 -17.49 71.31 1.31
N PRO A 315 -16.25 71.79 1.58
CA PRO A 315 -15.59 72.76 0.70
C PRO A 315 -15.16 72.19 -0.66
N LEU A 316 -14.89 70.89 -0.77
CA LEU A 316 -14.53 70.21 -2.01
C LEU A 316 -15.76 69.78 -2.83
N GLY A 317 -16.93 69.72 -2.21
CA GLY A 317 -18.20 69.38 -2.87
C GLY A 317 -18.59 70.30 -4.02
N PHE A 318 -18.14 71.58 -3.99
CA PHE A 318 -18.39 72.55 -5.06
C PHE A 318 -17.54 72.32 -6.33
N ILE A 319 -16.41 71.61 -6.25
CA ILE A 319 -15.59 71.26 -7.43
C ILE A 319 -16.16 70.02 -8.14
N LEU A 320 -16.96 69.21 -7.44
CA LEU A 320 -17.55 67.96 -7.91
C LEU A 320 -18.93 68.13 -8.56
N GLU A 321 -19.38 69.36 -8.84
CA GLU A 321 -20.68 69.56 -9.50
C GLU A 321 -20.69 69.05 -10.96
N GLY A 322 -19.51 68.88 -11.58
CA GLY A 322 -19.31 68.14 -12.84
C GLY A 322 -19.27 66.61 -12.70
N VAL A 323 -19.44 66.09 -11.48
CA VAL A 323 -19.34 64.66 -11.12
C VAL A 323 -20.70 64.11 -10.67
N LYS A 324 -21.81 64.82 -10.97
CA LYS A 324 -23.19 64.31 -10.78
C LYS A 324 -23.42 62.98 -11.51
N ASP A 325 -22.72 62.72 -12.61
CA ASP A 325 -22.75 61.42 -13.31
C ASP A 325 -22.11 60.26 -12.50
N TYR A 326 -21.20 60.55 -11.58
CA TYR A 326 -20.63 59.56 -10.66
C TYR A 326 -21.58 59.17 -9.52
N LEU A 327 -22.53 60.03 -9.15
CA LEU A 327 -23.56 59.69 -8.16
C LEU A 327 -24.60 58.72 -8.74
N ALA A 328 -24.88 58.80 -10.04
CA ALA A 328 -25.64 57.77 -10.76
C ALA A 328 -24.88 56.42 -10.80
N LEU A 329 -23.54 56.47 -10.89
CA LEU A 329 -22.68 55.30 -10.70
C LEU A 329 -22.62 54.82 -9.24
N GLY A 330 -22.98 55.63 -8.25
CA GLY A 330 -22.99 55.26 -6.82
C GLY A 330 -24.02 54.18 -6.48
N VAL A 331 -25.19 54.18 -7.15
CA VAL A 331 -26.17 53.08 -7.04
C VAL A 331 -25.68 51.83 -7.76
N GLY A 332 -24.94 52.00 -8.88
CA GLY A 332 -24.26 50.91 -9.58
C GLY A 332 -23.11 50.29 -8.77
N GLY A 333 -22.35 51.09 -8.03
CA GLY A 333 -21.18 50.66 -7.26
C GLY A 333 -21.51 49.70 -6.12
N VAL A 334 -22.67 49.88 -5.46
CA VAL A 334 -23.15 48.95 -4.41
C VAL A 334 -23.56 47.61 -5.03
N ALA A 335 -24.26 47.62 -6.17
CA ALA A 335 -24.63 46.40 -6.89
C ALA A 335 -23.38 45.64 -7.41
N VAL A 336 -22.37 46.36 -7.91
CA VAL A 336 -21.08 45.80 -8.34
C VAL A 336 -20.30 45.20 -7.17
N GLY A 337 -20.33 45.84 -6.00
CA GLY A 337 -19.72 45.33 -4.78
C GLY A 337 -20.35 44.02 -4.29
N VAL A 338 -21.69 43.93 -4.28
CA VAL A 338 -22.42 42.71 -3.88
C VAL A 338 -22.18 41.57 -4.88
N ALA A 339 -22.24 41.85 -6.19
CA ALA A 339 -21.95 40.86 -7.22
C ALA A 339 -20.50 40.34 -7.15
N SER A 340 -19.55 41.22 -6.82
CA SER A 340 -18.14 40.83 -6.60
C SER A 340 -18.01 39.89 -5.39
N ALA A 341 -18.68 40.18 -4.28
CA ALA A 341 -18.66 39.35 -3.08
C ALA A 341 -19.32 37.97 -3.30
N THR A 342 -20.43 37.89 -4.04
CA THR A 342 -21.09 36.62 -4.36
C THR A 342 -20.25 35.76 -5.31
N ASN A 343 -19.62 36.37 -6.31
CA ASN A 343 -18.73 35.66 -7.23
C ASN A 343 -17.46 35.19 -6.52
N LEU A 344 -16.88 36.02 -5.64
CA LEU A 344 -15.77 35.64 -4.79
C LEU A 344 -16.13 34.43 -3.92
N SER A 345 -17.27 34.49 -3.21
CA SER A 345 -17.74 33.39 -2.36
C SER A 345 -17.95 32.09 -3.16
N ARG A 346 -18.60 32.18 -4.33
CA ARG A 346 -18.82 31.01 -5.20
C ARG A 346 -17.51 30.40 -5.71
N ASN A 347 -16.56 31.24 -6.15
CA ASN A 347 -15.27 30.79 -6.67
C ASN A 347 -14.42 30.14 -5.56
N GLU A 348 -14.40 30.73 -4.37
CA GLU A 348 -13.70 30.16 -3.22
C GLU A 348 -14.33 28.86 -2.75
N HIS A 349 -15.66 28.75 -2.79
CA HIS A 349 -16.36 27.50 -2.46
C HIS A 349 -16.07 26.38 -3.50
N GLN A 350 -16.07 26.70 -4.79
CA GLN A 350 -15.69 25.73 -5.82
C GLN A 350 -14.23 25.31 -5.69
N LEU A 351 -13.34 26.25 -5.37
CA LEU A 351 -11.95 25.93 -5.14
C LEU A 351 -11.75 25.09 -3.88
N SER A 352 -12.49 25.36 -2.80
CA SER A 352 -12.38 24.56 -1.58
C SER A 352 -12.84 23.12 -1.82
N ILE A 353 -13.96 22.92 -2.52
CA ILE A 353 -14.44 21.59 -2.92
C ILE A 353 -13.40 20.89 -3.80
N TYR A 354 -12.82 21.61 -4.77
CA TYR A 354 -11.78 21.06 -5.63
C TYR A 354 -10.55 20.64 -4.82
N GLN A 355 -10.02 21.53 -3.97
CA GLN A 355 -8.86 21.26 -3.13
C GLN A 355 -9.09 20.09 -2.19
N GLU A 356 -10.29 20.00 -1.59
CA GLU A 356 -10.70 18.86 -0.77
C GLU A 356 -10.70 17.57 -1.60
N SER A 357 -11.27 17.58 -2.80
CA SER A 357 -11.35 16.40 -3.68
C SER A 357 -9.99 15.86 -4.17
N ILE A 358 -8.99 16.73 -4.30
CA ILE A 358 -7.63 16.34 -4.72
C ILE A 358 -6.65 16.22 -3.55
N SER A 359 -7.10 16.48 -2.32
CA SER A 359 -6.25 16.44 -1.13
C SER A 359 -5.76 15.03 -0.83
N GLU A 360 -4.61 14.95 -0.17
CA GLU A 360 -4.01 13.68 0.23
C GLU A 360 -4.89 12.95 1.26
N GLU A 361 -5.55 13.68 2.16
CA GLU A 361 -6.43 13.14 3.19
C GLU A 361 -7.70 12.49 2.60
N THR A 362 -8.34 13.16 1.63
CA THR A 362 -9.48 12.58 0.90
C THR A 362 -9.05 11.35 0.11
N PHE A 363 -7.88 11.40 -0.54
CA PHE A 363 -7.34 10.25 -1.25
C PHE A 363 -7.07 9.07 -0.32
N GLU A 364 -6.42 9.30 0.82
CA GLU A 364 -6.16 8.27 1.83
C GLU A 364 -7.47 7.66 2.35
N THR A 365 -8.43 8.50 2.72
CA THR A 365 -9.74 8.05 3.23
C THR A 365 -10.45 7.18 2.21
N ASN A 366 -10.52 7.62 0.95
CA ASN A 366 -11.16 6.89 -0.14
C ASN A 366 -10.42 5.59 -0.45
N ALA A 367 -9.09 5.60 -0.48
CA ALA A 367 -8.28 4.42 -0.75
C ALA A 367 -8.45 3.37 0.36
N ARG A 368 -8.37 3.76 1.63
CA ARG A 368 -8.60 2.85 2.77
C ARG A 368 -10.01 2.26 2.74
N ALA A 369 -11.02 3.08 2.52
CA ALA A 369 -12.40 2.61 2.40
C ALA A 369 -12.57 1.62 1.23
N ALA A 370 -11.93 1.89 0.10
CA ALA A 370 -11.97 1.01 -1.07
C ALA A 370 -11.27 -0.33 -0.83
N PHE A 371 -10.12 -0.35 -0.16
CA PHE A 371 -9.43 -1.60 0.21
C PHE A 371 -10.23 -2.42 1.22
N ILE A 372 -10.81 -1.79 2.25
CA ILE A 372 -11.70 -2.47 3.21
C ILE A 372 -12.93 -3.08 2.51
N ALA A 373 -13.54 -2.32 1.58
CA ALA A 373 -14.67 -2.82 0.80
C ALA A 373 -14.27 -4.00 -0.09
N LEU A 374 -13.07 -3.96 -0.68
CA LEU A 374 -12.51 -5.05 -1.47
C LEU A 374 -12.28 -6.31 -0.62
N ASP A 375 -11.70 -6.17 0.57
CA ASP A 375 -11.47 -7.29 1.49
C ASP A 375 -12.79 -7.93 1.93
N LYS A 376 -13.80 -7.11 2.25
CA LYS A 376 -15.15 -7.60 2.58
C LYS A 376 -15.76 -8.38 1.43
N LYS A 377 -15.68 -7.86 0.21
CA LYS A 377 -16.20 -8.51 -0.99
C LYS A 377 -15.53 -9.87 -1.24
N GLU A 378 -14.20 -9.93 -1.10
CA GLU A 378 -13.46 -11.20 -1.27
C GLU A 378 -13.81 -12.23 -0.21
N ALA A 379 -14.02 -11.80 1.04
CA ALA A 379 -14.47 -12.70 2.11
C ALA A 379 -15.88 -13.25 1.84
N GLU A 380 -16.79 -12.42 1.34
CA GLU A 380 -18.14 -12.84 0.94
C GLU A 380 -18.10 -13.82 -0.26
N GLU A 381 -17.26 -13.56 -1.26
CA GLU A 381 -17.08 -14.46 -2.41
C GLU A 381 -16.51 -15.81 -1.98
N ALA A 382 -15.49 -15.84 -1.12
CA ALA A 382 -14.91 -17.07 -0.59
C ALA A 382 -15.91 -17.88 0.25
N LEU A 383 -16.75 -17.21 1.04
CA LEU A 383 -17.82 -17.86 1.80
C LEU A 383 -18.87 -18.48 0.87
N ARG A 384 -19.27 -17.77 -0.19
CA ARG A 384 -20.22 -18.28 -1.18
C ARG A 384 -19.67 -19.49 -1.91
N GLU A 385 -18.41 -19.44 -2.35
CA GLU A 385 -17.74 -20.59 -3.02
C GLU A 385 -17.69 -21.82 -2.11
N LYS A 386 -17.40 -21.63 -0.82
CA LYS A 386 -17.42 -22.72 0.17
C LYS A 386 -18.82 -23.32 0.32
N GLN A 387 -19.86 -22.49 0.43
CA GLN A 387 -21.25 -22.95 0.54
C GLN A 387 -21.69 -23.71 -0.73
N GLU A 388 -21.33 -23.22 -1.91
CA GLU A 388 -21.61 -23.91 -3.18
C GLU A 388 -20.89 -25.26 -3.27
N GLN A 389 -19.65 -25.35 -2.78
CA GLN A 389 -18.90 -26.60 -2.74
C GLN A 389 -19.51 -27.60 -1.75
N GLU A 390 -19.92 -27.16 -0.55
CA GLU A 390 -20.61 -28.00 0.44
C GLU A 390 -21.96 -28.50 -0.10
N GLN A 391 -22.73 -27.64 -0.78
CA GLN A 391 -23.99 -28.06 -1.43
C GLN A 391 -23.75 -29.10 -2.53
N LYS A 392 -22.69 -28.96 -3.34
CA LYS A 392 -22.33 -29.95 -4.36
C LYS A 392 -21.95 -31.30 -3.75
N ILE A 393 -21.22 -31.28 -2.64
CA ILE A 393 -20.84 -32.51 -1.91
C ILE A 393 -22.11 -33.19 -1.37
N LEU A 394 -23.00 -32.45 -0.70
CA LEU A 394 -24.26 -32.98 -0.17
C LEU A 394 -25.18 -33.53 -1.27
N LEU A 395 -25.26 -32.85 -2.42
CA LEU A 395 -26.04 -33.32 -3.56
C LEU A 395 -25.46 -34.63 -4.14
N GLY A 396 -24.13 -34.73 -4.23
CA GLY A 396 -23.43 -35.94 -4.67
C GLY A 396 -23.65 -37.11 -3.71
N GLU A 397 -23.56 -36.89 -2.40
CA GLU A 397 -23.85 -37.91 -1.38
C GLU A 397 -25.31 -38.38 -1.42
N HIS A 398 -26.26 -37.46 -1.60
CA HIS A 398 -27.67 -37.81 -1.77
C HIS A 398 -27.92 -38.61 -3.05
N GLN A 399 -27.28 -38.25 -4.15
CA GLN A 399 -27.39 -38.99 -5.41
C GLN A 399 -26.80 -40.40 -5.26
N GLU A 400 -25.64 -40.56 -4.61
CA GLU A 400 -25.04 -41.88 -4.36
C GLU A 400 -25.93 -42.74 -3.44
N GLN A 401 -26.52 -42.15 -2.40
CA GLN A 401 -27.49 -42.85 -1.54
C GLN A 401 -28.76 -43.24 -2.30
N SER A 402 -29.26 -42.38 -3.18
CA SER A 402 -30.41 -42.67 -4.03
C SER A 402 -30.11 -43.78 -5.03
N GLU A 403 -28.92 -43.81 -5.63
CA GLU A 403 -28.50 -44.87 -6.54
C GLU A 403 -28.32 -46.21 -5.81
N LYS A 404 -27.77 -46.19 -4.59
CA LYS A 404 -27.71 -47.39 -3.73
C LYS A 404 -29.11 -47.88 -3.34
N ALA A 405 -30.01 -46.98 -2.97
CA ALA A 405 -31.40 -47.33 -2.64
C ALA A 405 -32.13 -47.90 -3.86
N PHE A 406 -31.99 -47.27 -5.03
CA PHE A 406 -32.61 -47.69 -6.29
C PHE A 406 -32.11 -49.08 -6.73
N ASN A 407 -30.79 -49.31 -6.68
CA ASN A 407 -30.22 -50.63 -6.98
C ASN A 407 -30.67 -51.71 -5.97
N HIS A 408 -30.93 -51.34 -4.71
CA HIS A 408 -31.44 -52.29 -3.71
C HIS A 408 -32.91 -52.64 -3.94
N THR A 409 -33.74 -51.66 -4.32
CA THR A 409 -35.14 -51.91 -4.67
C THR A 409 -35.31 -52.64 -6.00
N ASP A 410 -34.47 -52.39 -7.00
CA ASP A 410 -34.56 -53.10 -8.28
C ASP A 410 -34.17 -54.58 -8.12
N GLU A 411 -33.18 -54.94 -7.29
CA GLU A 411 -32.89 -56.37 -7.05
C GLU A 411 -34.03 -57.08 -6.29
N GLU A 412 -34.65 -56.44 -5.29
CA GLU A 412 -35.79 -57.02 -4.56
C GLU A 412 -37.08 -57.05 -5.40
N GLU A 413 -37.39 -56.01 -6.17
CA GLU A 413 -38.55 -55.98 -7.08
C GLU A 413 -38.35 -56.91 -8.28
N PHE A 414 -37.14 -57.03 -8.84
CA PHE A 414 -36.87 -58.04 -9.87
C PHE A 414 -36.93 -59.45 -9.33
N ASP A 415 -36.60 -59.73 -8.06
CA ASP A 415 -36.80 -61.05 -7.47
C ASP A 415 -38.28 -61.38 -7.24
N VAL A 416 -39.10 -60.38 -6.86
CA VAL A 416 -40.57 -60.54 -6.76
C VAL A 416 -41.19 -60.71 -8.15
N VAL A 417 -40.79 -59.92 -9.15
CA VAL A 417 -41.25 -60.06 -10.54
C VAL A 417 -40.74 -61.36 -11.17
N ARG A 418 -39.52 -61.81 -10.86
CA ARG A 418 -39.02 -63.14 -11.26
C ARG A 418 -39.83 -64.24 -10.59
N GLY A 419 -40.27 -64.06 -9.35
CA GLY A 419 -41.26 -64.91 -8.68
C GLY A 419 -42.58 -64.98 -9.46
N TYR A 420 -43.17 -63.84 -9.80
CA TYR A 420 -44.42 -63.77 -10.58
C TYR A 420 -44.26 -64.31 -12.02
N ILE A 421 -43.15 -64.06 -12.70
CA ILE A 421 -42.87 -64.61 -14.04
C ILE A 421 -42.70 -66.13 -13.95
N THR A 422 -42.07 -66.66 -12.90
CA THR A 422 -41.95 -68.11 -12.69
C THR A 422 -43.32 -68.74 -12.40
N GLU A 423 -44.21 -68.01 -11.74
CA GLU A 423 -45.59 -68.43 -11.44
C GLU A 423 -46.48 -68.35 -12.70
N VAL A 424 -46.33 -67.33 -13.55
CA VAL A 424 -47.03 -67.17 -14.83
C VAL A 424 -46.53 -68.16 -15.89
N VAL A 425 -45.24 -68.50 -15.92
CA VAL A 425 -44.70 -69.54 -16.83
C VAL A 425 -45.13 -70.96 -16.42
N ARG A 426 -45.60 -71.15 -15.18
CA ARG A 426 -46.23 -72.41 -14.74
C ARG A 426 -47.76 -72.39 -14.81
N GLY A 427 -48.38 -71.25 -15.12
CA GLY A 427 -49.83 -71.08 -15.21
C GLY A 427 -50.26 -70.67 -16.62
N ASP A 428 -50.85 -71.61 -17.34
CA ASP A 428 -51.46 -71.42 -18.66
C ASP A 428 -52.35 -70.17 -18.77
N SER A 429 -52.28 -69.54 -19.94
CA SER A 429 -53.26 -68.63 -20.56
C SER A 429 -53.41 -67.19 -20.01
N SER A 430 -52.69 -66.25 -20.64
CA SER A 430 -53.26 -65.09 -21.37
C SER A 430 -52.31 -63.87 -21.40
N LEU A 431 -51.62 -63.73 -22.55
CA LEU A 431 -50.90 -62.53 -22.97
C LEU A 431 -51.89 -61.40 -23.30
N SER A 432 -51.93 -60.30 -22.54
CA SER A 432 -52.58 -59.05 -23.02
C SER A 432 -52.28 -57.73 -22.27
N LYS A 433 -51.25 -57.62 -21.41
CA LYS A 433 -51.04 -56.36 -20.64
C LYS A 433 -49.65 -55.72 -20.70
N ALA A 434 -48.84 -56.03 -21.72
CA ALA A 434 -47.54 -55.39 -21.93
C ALA A 434 -47.57 -54.15 -22.86
N ALA A 435 -48.74 -53.59 -23.16
CA ALA A 435 -48.91 -52.53 -24.16
C ALA A 435 -49.22 -51.12 -23.59
N ILE A 436 -49.15 -50.92 -22.28
CA ILE A 436 -49.55 -49.65 -21.63
C ILE A 436 -48.42 -49.15 -20.74
N LEU A 437 -47.29 -48.70 -21.31
CA LEU A 437 -46.24 -48.03 -20.52
C LEU A 437 -45.26 -47.17 -21.36
N VAL A 438 -45.66 -46.71 -22.54
CA VAL A 438 -44.80 -45.90 -23.44
C VAL A 438 -45.33 -44.48 -23.69
N GLU A 439 -46.44 -44.07 -23.05
CA GLU A 439 -47.11 -42.79 -23.36
C GLU A 439 -46.94 -41.65 -22.34
N SER A 440 -46.14 -41.77 -21.28
CA SER A 440 -46.09 -40.74 -20.21
C SER A 440 -44.82 -39.88 -20.12
N LEU A 441 -44.01 -39.79 -21.18
CA LEU A 441 -42.79 -38.96 -21.20
C LEU A 441 -42.85 -37.87 -22.26
N SER A 442 -43.77 -36.91 -22.10
CA SER A 442 -43.74 -35.64 -22.84
C SER A 442 -44.47 -34.61 -22.00
N ASP A 443 -43.74 -33.72 -21.32
CA ASP A 443 -44.12 -32.32 -21.04
C ASP A 443 -43.18 -31.66 -20.00
N GLN A 444 -42.31 -30.74 -20.44
CA GLN A 444 -41.78 -29.63 -19.62
C GLN A 444 -41.51 -28.37 -20.47
N PRO A 445 -41.86 -27.15 -20.00
CA PRO A 445 -41.60 -25.91 -20.74
C PRO A 445 -40.44 -25.05 -20.18
N LEU A 446 -39.81 -24.28 -21.09
CA LEU A 446 -38.78 -23.25 -20.86
C LEU A 446 -39.34 -21.94 -20.28
N VAL A 447 -38.56 -21.25 -19.44
CA VAL A 447 -38.80 -19.87 -18.98
C VAL A 447 -37.57 -18.99 -19.28
N THR A 448 -37.80 -17.80 -19.85
CA THR A 448 -36.81 -16.72 -20.07
C THR A 448 -37.15 -15.49 -19.21
N SER A 449 -36.13 -14.69 -18.87
CA SER A 449 -36.27 -13.41 -18.12
C SER A 449 -35.35 -12.32 -18.70
N PRO A 450 -35.77 -11.04 -18.77
CA PRO A 450 -34.92 -9.90 -19.14
C PRO A 450 -34.86 -8.78 -18.06
N GLN A 451 -33.77 -8.00 -18.01
CA GLN A 451 -33.72 -6.59 -17.52
C GLN A 451 -32.33 -5.97 -17.83
N LYS A 452 -32.18 -4.94 -18.68
CA LYS A 452 -32.38 -3.47 -18.58
C LYS A 452 -31.46 -2.73 -17.59
N GLY A 453 -30.62 -1.84 -18.14
CA GLY A 453 -29.62 -1.03 -17.44
C GLY A 453 -30.07 0.37 -17.02
N LEU A 454 -29.16 1.07 -16.35
CA LEU A 454 -29.28 2.45 -15.89
C LEU A 454 -28.01 3.23 -16.25
N GLY A 455 -28.19 4.38 -16.91
CA GLY A 455 -27.17 5.41 -17.09
C GLY A 455 -27.51 6.63 -16.24
N VAL A 456 -26.49 7.31 -15.73
CA VAL A 456 -26.59 8.56 -14.97
C VAL A 456 -25.83 9.65 -15.74
N THR A 457 -26.46 10.82 -15.90
CA THR A 457 -25.88 12.05 -16.47
C THR A 457 -25.80 13.14 -15.41
N ILE A 458 -24.71 13.91 -15.41
CA ILE A 458 -24.48 15.07 -14.53
C ILE A 458 -24.37 16.34 -15.41
N PRO A 459 -24.97 17.49 -15.03
CA PRO A 459 -24.93 18.72 -15.83
C PRO A 459 -23.65 19.53 -15.61
N GLN A 460 -23.12 20.10 -16.70
CA GLN A 460 -21.97 21.01 -16.74
C GLN A 460 -22.43 22.46 -16.68
N ASP A 461 -22.13 23.17 -15.58
CA ASP A 461 -22.17 24.65 -15.54
C ASP A 461 -20.74 25.19 -15.44
N GLY A 462 -20.35 25.94 -16.47
CA GLY A 462 -18.98 26.43 -16.68
C GLY A 462 -18.54 27.51 -15.70
N VAL A 463 -17.28 27.41 -15.28
CA VAL A 463 -16.56 28.42 -14.48
C VAL A 463 -16.10 29.56 -15.39
N VAL A 464 -16.39 30.81 -15.03
CA VAL A 464 -15.85 32.01 -15.69
C VAL A 464 -14.67 32.52 -14.88
N ILE A 465 -13.46 32.04 -15.21
CA ILE A 465 -12.20 32.66 -14.75
C ILE A 465 -11.70 33.58 -15.86
N PRO A 466 -11.51 34.89 -15.60
CA PRO A 466 -10.96 35.79 -16.59
C PRO A 466 -9.51 35.38 -16.92
N THR A 467 -9.28 34.95 -18.16
CA THR A 467 -7.95 34.72 -18.72
C THR A 467 -7.24 36.06 -18.91
N ASP A 468 -6.09 36.21 -18.25
CA ASP A 468 -5.02 37.18 -18.46
C ASP A 468 -5.43 38.52 -19.12
N GLY A 469 -5.75 39.49 -18.26
CA GLY A 469 -5.72 40.90 -18.64
C GLY A 469 -4.28 41.28 -18.98
N ALA A 470 -4.06 41.62 -20.24
CA ALA A 470 -2.83 42.24 -20.73
C ALA A 470 -2.44 43.39 -19.79
N THR A 471 -1.22 43.32 -19.26
CA THR A 471 -0.57 44.44 -18.59
C THR A 471 -0.57 45.64 -19.54
N PRO A 472 -1.18 46.78 -19.20
CA PRO A 472 -0.99 47.99 -19.99
C PRO A 472 0.45 48.46 -19.76
N THR A 473 1.30 48.30 -20.77
CA THR A 473 2.56 49.07 -20.85
C THR A 473 2.18 50.53 -21.03
N TYR A 474 2.38 51.34 -20.00
CA TYR A 474 2.38 52.79 -20.13
C TYR A 474 3.65 53.20 -20.89
N GLY A 475 3.45 53.80 -22.07
CA GLY A 475 4.42 54.66 -22.74
C GLY A 475 4.26 56.11 -22.30
#